data_AF-A0A6N3GAN0-F1
#
_entry.id   AF-A0A6N3GAN0-F1
#
_cell.length_a   1.000
_cell.length_b   1.000
_cell.length_c   1.000
_cell.angle_alpha   90.00
_cell.angle_beta   90.00
_cell.angle_gamma   90.00
#
_symmetry.space_group_name_H-M   'P 1'
#
loop_
_entity.id
_entity.type
_entity.pdbx_description
1 polymer ?
#
loop_
_entity_poly.entity_id
_entity_poly.type
_entity_poly.pdbx_seq_one_letter_code
_entity_poly.pdbx_strand_id
1 'polypeptide(L)'
;MRISEILDFMKLCAERIHHKSKRYMECSDAETRMDCMDIVTAKLNDFTQVFKDLVIFMRKEEGTYKGSASLRYCIAGFDTFEFEEIDAEKAFLRELLLRNEITHDYFNRELHQQKLIWLMMNYSGGALEVYRDLNDYCSKHNLLNRYADKNLQP
;
A
#
# COMPACT_ATOMS: atom_id res chain seq x y z
N MET A 1 -9.12 12.64 -8.58
CA MET A 1 -9.00 13.44 -7.32
C MET A 1 -7.70 14.21 -7.40
N ARG A 2 -7.51 15.26 -6.59
CA ARG A 2 -6.19 15.90 -6.50
C ARG A 2 -5.19 14.92 -5.90
N ILE A 3 -3.93 14.99 -6.32
CA ILE A 3 -2.88 14.11 -5.80
C ILE A 3 -2.73 14.28 -4.29
N SER A 4 -2.84 15.51 -3.77
CA SER A 4 -2.86 15.77 -2.32
C SER A 4 -3.98 14.99 -1.59
N GLU A 5 -5.20 14.96 -2.13
CA GLU A 5 -6.35 14.25 -1.53
C GLU A 5 -6.14 12.73 -1.54
N ILE A 6 -5.50 12.22 -2.60
CA ILE A 6 -5.18 10.79 -2.73
C ILE A 6 -4.09 10.40 -1.73
N LEU A 7 -3.05 11.23 -1.58
CA LEU A 7 -1.98 11.04 -0.61
C LEU A 7 -2.50 11.12 0.84
N ASP A 8 -3.39 12.07 1.14
CA ASP A 8 -4.05 12.16 2.46
C ASP A 8 -4.85 10.90 2.78
N PHE A 9 -5.58 10.36 1.80
CA PHE A 9 -6.29 9.10 1.97
C PHE A 9 -5.34 7.90 2.15
N MET A 10 -4.22 7.87 1.40
CA MET A 10 -3.18 6.84 1.57
C MET A 10 -2.57 6.88 2.97
N LYS A 11 -2.28 8.09 3.48
CA LYS A 11 -1.78 8.32 4.83
C LYS A 11 -2.72 7.73 5.87
N LEU A 12 -4.02 8.03 5.77
CA LEU A 12 -5.03 7.49 6.69
C LEU A 12 -5.06 5.96 6.65
N CYS A 13 -4.88 5.35 5.47
CA CYS A 13 -4.78 3.90 5.35
C CYS A 13 -3.51 3.36 6.04
N ALA A 14 -2.35 3.96 5.78
CA ALA A 14 -1.07 3.57 6.37
C ALA A 14 -1.09 3.68 7.90
N GLU A 15 -1.57 4.81 8.44
CA GLU A 15 -1.72 5.02 9.88
C GLU A 15 -2.66 3.99 10.51
N ARG A 16 -3.78 3.70 9.84
CA ARG A 16 -4.75 2.71 10.34
C ARG A 16 -4.19 1.29 10.33
N ILE A 17 -3.45 0.91 9.27
CA ILE A 17 -2.75 -0.37 9.17
C ILE A 17 -1.77 -0.50 10.33
N HIS A 18 -0.91 0.49 10.52
CA HIS A 18 0.11 0.48 11.56
C HIS A 18 -0.49 0.43 12.97
N HIS A 19 -1.47 1.31 13.25
CA HIS A 19 -2.10 1.39 14.56
C HIS A 19 -2.86 0.12 14.93
N LYS A 20 -3.62 -0.47 14.00
CA LYS A 20 -4.36 -1.71 14.25
C LYS A 20 -3.45 -2.92 14.35
N SER A 21 -2.33 -2.92 13.63
CA SER A 21 -1.29 -3.94 13.80
C SER A 21 -0.65 -3.88 15.19
N LYS A 22 -0.33 -2.69 15.70
CA LYS A 22 0.13 -2.52 17.09
C LYS A 22 -0.91 -2.99 18.11
N ARG A 23 -2.17 -2.57 17.95
CA ARG A 23 -3.26 -2.99 18.84
C ARG A 23 -3.46 -4.49 18.86
N TYR A 24 -3.34 -5.17 17.71
CA TYR A 24 -3.41 -6.63 17.62
C TYR A 24 -2.36 -7.32 18.49
N MET A 25 -1.12 -6.81 18.48
CA MET A 25 0.00 -7.37 19.26
C MET A 25 -0.17 -7.14 20.77
N GLU A 26 -0.68 -5.98 21.16
CA GLU A 26 -0.82 -5.57 22.57
C GLU A 26 -2.07 -6.15 23.25
N CYS A 27 -3.11 -6.48 22.48
CA CYS A 27 -4.36 -6.99 23.01
C CYS A 27 -4.35 -8.51 23.10
N SER A 28 -4.93 -9.09 24.15
CA SER A 28 -5.12 -10.55 24.30
C SER A 28 -6.54 -11.02 23.97
N ASP A 29 -7.49 -10.09 23.83
CA ASP A 29 -8.88 -10.38 23.51
C ASP A 29 -9.02 -10.84 22.05
N ALA A 30 -9.70 -11.98 21.86
CA ALA A 30 -9.79 -12.63 20.55
C ALA A 30 -10.68 -11.84 19.58
N GLU A 31 -11.80 -11.30 20.06
CA GLU A 31 -12.73 -10.50 19.25
C GLU A 31 -12.05 -9.22 18.76
N THR A 32 -11.40 -8.48 19.66
CA THR A 32 -10.60 -7.30 19.31
C THR A 32 -9.49 -7.61 18.31
N ARG A 33 -8.83 -8.77 18.42
CA ARG A 33 -7.81 -9.21 17.46
C ARG A 33 -8.40 -9.47 16.08
N MET A 34 -9.56 -10.14 16.01
CA MET A 34 -10.27 -10.36 14.75
C MET A 34 -10.68 -9.04 14.09
N ASP A 35 -11.24 -8.09 14.87
CA ASP A 35 -11.57 -6.75 14.38
C ASP A 35 -10.35 -6.02 13.80
N CYS A 36 -9.19 -6.15 14.46
CA CYS A 36 -7.95 -5.56 13.94
C CYS A 36 -7.55 -6.18 12.59
N MET A 37 -7.65 -7.50 12.45
CA MET A 37 -7.35 -8.19 11.19
C MET A 37 -8.30 -7.78 10.06
N ASP A 38 -9.60 -7.66 10.34
CA ASP A 38 -10.60 -7.27 9.35
C ASP A 38 -10.38 -5.81 8.88
N ILE A 39 -10.09 -4.91 9.83
CA ILE A 39 -9.78 -3.51 9.51
C ILE A 39 -8.49 -3.41 8.69
N VAL A 40 -7.42 -4.14 9.08
CA VAL A 40 -6.16 -4.11 8.32
C VAL A 40 -6.37 -4.71 6.93
N THR A 41 -7.13 -5.79 6.79
CA THR A 41 -7.48 -6.39 5.49
C THR A 41 -8.13 -5.38 4.56
N ALA A 42 -9.15 -4.67 5.04
CA ALA A 42 -9.82 -3.64 4.26
C ALA A 42 -8.87 -2.50 3.89
N LYS A 43 -8.06 -2.03 4.84
CA LYS A 43 -7.12 -0.91 4.61
C LYS A 43 -5.96 -1.28 3.70
N LEU A 44 -5.47 -2.51 3.71
CA LEU A 44 -4.47 -2.99 2.75
C LEU A 44 -5.04 -3.00 1.34
N ASN A 45 -6.30 -3.36 1.15
CA ASN A 45 -6.94 -3.31 -0.17
C ASN A 45 -7.06 -1.86 -0.66
N ASP A 46 -7.55 -0.94 0.18
CA ASP A 46 -7.63 0.49 -0.13
C ASP A 46 -6.24 1.06 -0.48
N PHE A 47 -5.25 0.79 0.39
CA PHE A 47 -3.86 1.21 0.21
C PHE A 47 -3.29 0.69 -1.12
N THR A 48 -3.54 -0.56 -1.46
CA THR A 48 -3.04 -1.18 -2.70
C THR A 48 -3.56 -0.46 -3.94
N GLN A 49 -4.84 -0.11 -3.98
CA GLN A 49 -5.40 0.60 -5.14
C GLN A 49 -4.81 2.00 -5.25
N VAL A 50 -4.77 2.73 -4.14
CA VAL A 50 -4.21 4.09 -4.09
C VAL A 50 -2.73 4.11 -4.48
N PHE A 51 -1.96 3.15 -3.98
CA PHE A 51 -0.55 2.98 -4.34
C PHE A 51 -0.38 2.81 -5.86
N LYS A 52 -1.17 1.93 -6.47
CA LYS A 52 -1.12 1.71 -7.93
C LYS A 52 -1.49 2.98 -8.69
N ASP A 53 -2.55 3.67 -8.27
CA ASP A 53 -3.01 4.90 -8.92
C ASP A 53 -1.92 5.98 -8.88
N LEU A 54 -1.23 6.14 -7.74
CA LEU A 54 -0.13 7.10 -7.58
C LEU A 54 1.08 6.73 -8.43
N VAL A 55 1.52 5.46 -8.41
CA VAL A 55 2.66 5.03 -9.23
C VAL A 55 2.36 5.18 -10.71
N ILE A 56 1.17 4.80 -11.17
CA ILE A 56 0.77 4.98 -12.57
C ILE A 56 0.74 6.47 -12.95
N PHE A 57 0.20 7.31 -12.08
CA PHE A 57 0.21 8.75 -12.27
C PHE A 57 1.65 9.30 -12.40
N MET A 58 2.54 8.98 -11.46
CA MET A 58 3.94 9.40 -11.50
C MET A 58 4.65 8.94 -12.78
N ARG A 59 4.43 7.69 -13.19
CA ARG A 59 4.97 7.15 -14.46
C ARG A 59 4.45 7.88 -15.68
N LYS A 60 3.20 8.34 -15.67
CA LYS A 60 2.65 9.15 -16.76
C LYS A 60 3.31 10.53 -16.80
N GLU A 61 3.50 11.17 -15.64
CA GLU A 61 4.17 12.47 -15.55
C GLU A 61 5.64 12.40 -16.03
N GLU A 62 6.34 11.29 -15.77
CA GLU A 62 7.68 11.03 -16.31
C GLU A 62 7.69 10.61 -17.79
N GLY A 63 6.54 10.31 -18.39
CA GLY A 63 6.45 9.76 -19.75
C GLY A 63 6.95 8.32 -19.88
N THR A 64 7.05 7.58 -18.77
CA THR A 64 7.59 6.21 -18.70
C THR A 64 6.50 5.13 -18.58
N TYR A 65 5.22 5.52 -18.57
CA TYR A 65 4.09 4.58 -18.46
C TYR A 65 3.95 3.67 -19.68
N LYS A 66 3.95 2.35 -19.47
CA LYS A 66 3.88 1.32 -20.52
C LYS A 66 2.53 0.59 -20.63
N GLY A 67 1.47 1.12 -20.01
CA GLY A 67 0.12 0.55 -20.15
C GLY A 67 -0.23 -0.61 -19.20
N SER A 68 0.62 -0.95 -18.23
CA SER A 68 0.31 -1.96 -17.20
C SER A 68 -0.16 -1.31 -15.90
N ALA A 69 -1.16 -1.90 -15.26
CA ALA A 69 -1.70 -1.47 -13.97
C ALA A 69 -1.67 -2.59 -12.91
N SER A 70 -0.84 -3.62 -13.10
CA SER A 70 -0.70 -4.70 -12.11
C SER A 70 0.06 -4.23 -10.87
N LEU A 71 -0.23 -4.80 -9.69
CA LEU A 71 0.52 -4.48 -8.47
C LEU A 71 2.02 -4.78 -8.64
N ARG A 72 2.36 -5.92 -9.26
CA ARG A 72 3.76 -6.29 -9.54
C ARG A 72 4.46 -5.24 -10.40
N TYR A 73 3.79 -4.73 -11.44
CA TYR A 73 4.33 -3.63 -12.25
C TYR A 73 4.51 -2.36 -11.44
N CYS A 74 3.56 -2.02 -10.56
CA CYS A 74 3.66 -0.81 -9.74
C CYS A 74 4.77 -0.92 -8.70
N ILE A 75 5.00 -2.08 -8.08
CA ILE A 75 6.12 -2.30 -7.15
C ILE A 75 7.46 -2.22 -7.89
N ALA A 76 7.63 -2.95 -8.99
CA ALA A 76 8.85 -2.82 -9.79
C ALA A 76 9.05 -1.40 -10.33
N GLY A 77 7.95 -0.67 -10.53
CA GLY A 77 7.95 0.72 -10.90
C GLY A 77 8.38 1.65 -9.77
N PHE A 78 7.98 1.33 -8.53
CA PHE A 78 8.33 2.06 -7.33
C PHE A 78 9.86 2.05 -7.12
N ASP A 79 10.48 0.87 -7.27
CA ASP A 79 11.92 0.64 -7.11
C ASP A 79 12.82 1.45 -8.07
N THR A 80 12.26 2.12 -9.08
CA THR A 80 13.05 2.95 -10.01
C THR A 80 12.90 4.44 -9.80
N PHE A 81 12.07 4.89 -8.85
CA PHE A 81 12.10 6.28 -8.44
C PHE A 81 13.30 6.49 -7.50
N GLU A 82 13.82 7.73 -7.43
CA GLU A 82 14.98 8.06 -6.60
C GLU A 82 14.59 8.19 -5.11
N PHE A 83 14.11 7.09 -4.52
CA PHE A 83 13.83 6.98 -3.10
C PHE A 83 15.09 6.51 -2.34
N GLU A 84 15.28 6.99 -1.11
CA GLU A 84 16.26 6.41 -0.20
C GLU A 84 15.64 5.17 0.46
N GLU A 85 15.54 4.09 -0.33
CA GLU A 85 14.70 2.99 0.10
C GLU A 85 15.24 2.26 1.32
N ILE A 86 14.40 2.06 2.33
CA ILE A 86 14.72 1.33 3.55
C ILE A 86 14.11 -0.07 3.53
N ASP A 87 14.82 -1.06 4.10
CA ASP A 87 14.44 -2.47 4.04
C ASP A 87 13.00 -2.78 4.49
N ALA A 88 12.46 -1.96 5.40
CA ALA A 88 11.10 -2.12 5.92
C ALA A 88 10.02 -1.92 4.86
N GLU A 89 10.19 -1.00 3.91
CA GLU A 89 9.20 -0.74 2.87
C GLU A 89 9.21 -1.83 1.79
N LYS A 90 10.42 -2.30 1.43
CA LYS A 90 10.63 -3.40 0.49
C LYS A 90 9.98 -4.66 0.99
N ALA A 91 10.19 -4.96 2.28
CA ALA A 91 9.56 -6.10 2.94
C ALA A 91 8.02 -5.96 2.96
N PHE A 92 7.51 -4.76 3.27
CA PHE A 92 6.07 -4.49 3.26
C PHE A 92 5.45 -4.69 1.87
N LEU A 93 6.01 -4.07 0.82
CA LEU A 93 5.52 -4.19 -0.56
C LEU A 93 5.60 -5.63 -1.07
N ARG A 94 6.66 -6.37 -0.71
CA ARG A 94 6.80 -7.79 -1.06
C ARG A 94 5.71 -8.65 -0.41
N GLU A 95 5.46 -8.49 0.89
CA GLU A 95 4.38 -9.26 1.55
C GLU A 95 3.00 -8.81 1.07
N LEU A 96 2.82 -7.53 0.71
CA LEU A 96 1.60 -7.04 0.08
C LEU A 96 1.33 -7.73 -1.27
N LEU A 97 2.37 -7.89 -2.10
CA LEU A 97 2.28 -8.62 -3.36
C LEU A 97 1.91 -10.08 -3.15
N LEU A 98 2.61 -10.77 -2.23
CA LEU A 98 2.33 -12.16 -1.89
C LEU A 98 0.87 -12.33 -1.43
N ARG A 99 0.40 -11.43 -0.57
CA ARG A 99 -1.02 -11.40 -0.15
C ARG A 99 -1.92 -11.24 -1.36
N ASN A 100 -1.67 -10.26 -2.23
CA ASN A 100 -2.51 -9.98 -3.39
C ASN A 100 -2.59 -11.19 -4.35
N GLU A 101 -1.49 -11.92 -4.53
CA GLU A 101 -1.46 -13.13 -5.37
C GLU A 101 -2.27 -14.27 -4.78
N ILE A 102 -2.24 -14.46 -3.45
CA ILE A 102 -3.03 -15.50 -2.82
C ILE A 102 -4.48 -15.09 -2.62
N THR A 103 -4.85 -13.80 -2.52
CA THR A 103 -6.19 -13.32 -2.10
C THR A 103 -7.39 -13.99 -2.80
N HIS A 104 -7.20 -14.55 -4.00
CA HIS A 104 -8.22 -15.28 -4.77
C HIS A 104 -8.26 -16.81 -4.54
N ASP A 105 -7.39 -17.36 -3.70
CA ASP A 105 -7.27 -18.77 -3.37
C ASP A 105 -8.12 -19.13 -2.13
N TYR A 106 -9.41 -19.34 -2.36
CA TYR A 106 -10.36 -19.69 -1.31
C TYR A 106 -10.05 -21.01 -0.58
N PHE A 107 -9.20 -21.87 -1.15
CA PHE A 107 -8.80 -23.14 -0.54
C PHE A 107 -7.76 -22.94 0.57
N ASN A 108 -7.05 -21.80 0.59
CA ASN A 108 -5.93 -21.55 1.49
C ASN A 108 -6.18 -20.39 2.47
N ARG A 109 -7.42 -20.19 2.95
CA ARG A 109 -7.77 -19.09 3.87
C ARG A 109 -6.88 -18.98 5.11
N GLU A 110 -6.47 -20.12 5.68
CA GLU A 110 -5.56 -20.14 6.83
C GLU A 110 -4.20 -19.52 6.49
N LEU A 111 -3.64 -19.86 5.33
CA LEU A 111 -2.39 -19.29 4.85
C LEU A 111 -2.51 -17.77 4.66
N HIS A 112 -3.65 -17.28 4.18
CA HIS A 112 -3.89 -15.83 4.03
C HIS A 112 -3.90 -15.12 5.38
N GLN A 113 -4.55 -15.72 6.38
CA GLN A 113 -4.59 -15.17 7.73
C GLN A 113 -3.19 -15.15 8.35
N GLN A 114 -2.42 -16.23 8.21
CA GLN A 114 -1.03 -16.28 8.68
C GLN A 114 -0.15 -15.21 8.00
N LYS A 115 -0.29 -15.01 6.68
CA LYS A 115 0.41 -13.97 5.94
C LYS A 115 0.01 -12.56 6.35
N LEU A 116 -1.28 -12.32 6.57
CA LEU A 116 -1.78 -11.06 7.10
C LEU A 116 -1.18 -10.76 8.48
N ILE A 117 -1.25 -11.74 9.40
CA ILE A 117 -0.68 -11.61 10.75
C ILE A 117 0.82 -11.32 10.68
N TRP A 118 1.54 -12.05 9.82
CA TRP A 118 2.97 -11.84 9.61
C TRP A 118 3.30 -10.42 9.14
N LEU A 119 2.55 -9.91 8.15
CA LEU A 119 2.69 -8.52 7.70
C LEU A 119 2.41 -7.53 8.83
N MET A 120 1.34 -7.74 9.59
CA MET A 120 0.95 -6.87 10.71
C MET A 120 2.05 -6.78 11.76
N MET A 121 2.58 -7.94 12.16
CA MET A 121 3.56 -8.04 13.25
C MET A 121 4.92 -7.48 12.86
N ASN A 122 5.35 -7.65 11.60
CA ASN A 122 6.74 -7.37 11.23
C ASN A 122 6.93 -6.14 10.34
N TYR A 123 5.95 -5.82 9.49
CA TYR A 123 6.16 -4.88 8.37
C TYR A 123 5.11 -3.78 8.27
N SER A 124 4.17 -3.69 9.22
CA SER A 124 3.12 -2.66 9.20
C SER A 124 3.66 -1.22 9.21
N GLY A 125 4.88 -1.00 9.72
CA GLY A 125 5.57 0.30 9.63
C GLY A 125 5.95 0.69 8.20
N GLY A 126 6.24 -0.28 7.32
CA GLY A 126 6.59 -0.02 5.92
C GLY A 126 5.48 0.68 5.14
N ALA A 127 4.21 0.53 5.53
CA ALA A 127 3.10 1.29 4.93
C ALA A 127 3.26 2.82 5.09
N LEU A 128 3.80 3.26 6.23
CA LEU A 128 4.05 4.69 6.50
C LEU A 128 5.23 5.22 5.71
N GLU A 129 6.25 4.40 5.51
CA GLU A 129 7.45 4.74 4.74
C GLU A 129 7.10 4.89 3.25
N VAL A 130 6.38 3.92 2.66
CA VAL A 130 5.89 4.01 1.27
C VAL A 130 5.05 5.27 1.06
N TYR A 131 4.17 5.61 2.01
CA TYR A 131 3.41 6.86 1.93
C TYR A 131 4.33 8.09 1.94
N ARG A 132 5.32 8.12 2.83
CA ARG A 132 6.26 9.24 2.97
C ARG A 132 7.02 9.46 1.67
N ASP A 133 7.53 8.40 1.05
CA ASP A 133 8.30 8.48 -0.18
C ASP A 133 7.48 9.00 -1.36
N LEU A 134 6.26 8.50 -1.53
CA LEU A 134 5.33 9.01 -2.54
C LEU A 134 4.97 10.48 -2.31
N ASN A 135 4.72 10.85 -1.05
CA ASN A 135 4.39 12.23 -0.69
C ASN A 135 5.57 13.18 -0.96
N ASP A 136 6.77 12.77 -0.56
CA ASP A 136 7.98 13.57 -0.70
C ASP A 136 8.35 13.75 -2.18
N TYR A 137 8.23 12.69 -2.98
CA TYR A 137 8.40 12.80 -4.43
C TYR A 137 7.37 13.73 -5.05
N CYS A 138 6.06 13.53 -4.77
CA CYS A 138 5.03 14.39 -5.34
C CYS A 138 5.20 15.86 -4.92
N SER A 139 5.71 16.10 -3.71
CA SER A 139 6.03 17.44 -3.21
C SER A 139 7.22 18.05 -3.96
N LYS A 140 8.35 17.33 -4.03
CA LYS A 140 9.58 17.77 -4.72
C LYS A 140 9.34 18.08 -6.20
N HIS A 141 8.48 17.31 -6.86
CA HIS A 141 8.16 17.46 -8.28
C HIS A 141 6.95 18.37 -8.56
N ASN A 142 6.41 19.08 -7.55
CA ASN A 142 5.26 19.98 -7.68
C ASN A 142 3.98 19.31 -8.27
N LEU A 143 3.75 18.05 -7.91
CA LEU A 143 2.64 17.24 -8.43
C LEU A 143 1.37 17.33 -7.57
N LEU A 144 1.44 17.86 -6.34
CA LEU A 144 0.34 17.82 -5.36
C LEU A 144 -0.99 18.41 -5.86
N ASN A 145 -0.93 19.48 -6.67
CA ASN A 145 -2.10 20.16 -7.21
C ASN A 145 -2.60 19.54 -8.54
N ARG A 146 -1.91 18.53 -9.07
CA ARG A 146 -2.35 17.79 -10.25
C ARG A 146 -3.53 16.89 -9.91
N TYR A 147 -4.21 16.40 -10.93
CA TYR A 147 -5.32 15.47 -10.80
C TYR A 147 -4.92 14.12 -11.37
N ALA A 148 -5.17 13.05 -10.61
CA ALA A 148 -5.12 11.71 -11.18
C ALA A 148 -6.26 11.53 -12.19
N ASP A 149 -5.93 11.02 -13.38
CA ASP A 149 -6.90 10.69 -14.42
C ASP A 149 -7.96 9.73 -13.89
N LYS A 150 -9.24 10.08 -14.04
CA LYS A 150 -10.37 9.18 -13.70
C LYS A 150 -10.60 8.05 -14.71
N ASN A 151 -9.89 8.08 -15.85
CA ASN A 151 -10.14 7.17 -16.97
C ASN A 151 -9.07 6.07 -17.02
N LEU A 152 -9.17 5.12 -16.09
CA LEU A 152 -8.48 3.83 -16.15
C LEU A 152 -9.53 2.72 -15.95
N GLN A 153 -10.44 2.61 -16.91
CA GLN A 153 -10.96 1.29 -17.28
C GLN A 153 -10.35 0.95 -18.64
N PRO A 154 -9.81 -0.27 -18.83
CA PRO A 154 -9.64 -0.80 -20.18
C PRO A 154 -11.00 -0.91 -20.88
#